data_AF-A0A8J4T152-F1
#
_entry.id   AF-A0A8J4T152-F1
#
_cell.length_a   1.000
_cell.length_b   1.000
_cell.length_c   1.000
_cell.angle_alpha   90.00
_cell.angle_beta   90.00
_cell.angle_gamma   90.00
#
_symmetry.space_group_name_H-M   'P 1'
#
loop_
_entity.id
_entity.type
_entity.pdbx_description
1 polymer ?
#
loop_
_entity_poly.entity_id
_entity_poly.type
_entity_poly.pdbx_seq_one_letter_code
_entity_poly.pdbx_strand_id
1 'polypeptide(L)'
;MHSRLNLPVESIQMWPSALSSAPHLLSQRATFLVRHGLLQTDPTRPLYTPLDKVVEGTDAHFCKTFGRVEESQFNTFLKTL
;
A
#
# COMPACT_ATOMS: atom_id res chain seq x y z
N MET A 1 -7.62 -11.77 -0.34
CA MET A 1 -6.70 -10.61 -0.39
C MET A 1 -5.35 -10.95 -1.04
N HIS A 2 -4.75 -12.12 -0.77
CA HIS A 2 -3.45 -12.53 -1.34
C HIS A 2 -3.33 -12.51 -2.87
N SER A 3 -4.33 -13.05 -3.58
CA SER A 3 -4.26 -13.26 -5.04
C SER A 3 -4.41 -11.98 -5.88
N ARG A 4 -4.90 -10.88 -5.29
CA ARG A 4 -5.06 -9.60 -6.01
C ARG A 4 -3.85 -8.67 -5.89
N LEU A 5 -3.02 -8.86 -4.85
CA LEU A 5 -1.90 -7.97 -4.56
C LEU A 5 -0.53 -8.62 -4.83
N ASN A 6 -0.49 -9.90 -5.24
CA ASN A 6 0.76 -10.68 -5.45
C ASN A 6 1.75 -10.54 -4.28
N LEU A 7 1.22 -10.44 -3.05
CA LEU A 7 2.05 -10.34 -1.86
C LEU A 7 2.57 -11.73 -1.48
N PRO A 8 3.87 -11.90 -1.20
CA PRO A 8 4.40 -13.14 -0.65
C PRO A 8 3.71 -13.44 0.69
N VAL A 9 3.26 -14.69 0.89
CA VAL A 9 2.63 -15.16 2.14
C VAL A 9 3.53 -14.94 3.35
N GLU A 10 4.84 -15.13 3.16
CA GLU A 10 5.85 -14.93 4.19
C GLU A 10 5.95 -13.48 4.65
N SER A 11 5.70 -12.52 3.76
CA SER A 11 5.73 -11.10 4.11
C SER A 11 4.51 -10.66 4.93
N ILE A 12 3.37 -11.35 4.81
CA ILE A 12 2.15 -11.04 5.58
C ILE A 12 2.34 -11.26 7.07
N GLN A 13 3.15 -12.24 7.46
CA GLN A 13 3.49 -12.48 8.87
C GLN A 13 4.27 -11.30 9.48
N MET A 14 4.95 -10.49 8.66
CA MET A 14 5.66 -9.30 9.12
C MET A 14 4.74 -8.12 9.44
N TRP A 15 3.45 -8.19 9.08
CA TRP A 15 2.54 -7.03 9.11
C TRP A 15 1.23 -7.28 9.90
N PRO A 16 1.30 -7.62 11.19
CA PRO A 16 0.11 -7.90 12.00
C PRO A 16 -0.79 -6.66 12.17
N SER A 17 -0.22 -5.46 12.12
CA SER A 17 -0.95 -4.19 12.19
C SER A 17 -1.74 -3.93 10.90
N ALA A 18 -1.18 -4.31 9.74
CA ALA A 18 -1.92 -4.26 8.47
C ALA A 18 -3.15 -5.19 8.47
N LEU A 19 -3.07 -6.34 9.15
CA LEU A 19 -4.23 -7.23 9.36
C LEU A 19 -5.28 -6.66 10.33
N SER A 20 -4.86 -5.77 11.23
CA SER A 20 -5.74 -5.08 12.18
C SER A 20 -6.36 -3.79 11.61
N SER A 21 -5.83 -3.29 10.49
CA SER A 21 -6.34 -2.11 9.79
C SER A 21 -7.62 -2.43 9.01
N ALA A 22 -8.37 -1.39 8.64
CA ALA A 22 -9.57 -1.58 7.83
C ALA A 22 -9.20 -2.22 6.48
N PRO A 23 -9.82 -3.35 6.08
CA PRO A 23 -9.35 -4.15 4.95
C PRO A 23 -9.40 -3.40 3.61
N HIS A 24 -10.25 -2.38 3.49
CA HIS A 24 -10.30 -1.53 2.30
C HIS A 24 -9.05 -0.65 2.16
N LEU A 25 -8.45 -0.16 3.25
CA LEU A 25 -7.27 0.72 3.20
C LEU A 25 -6.07 0.00 2.61
N LEU A 26 -5.74 -1.19 3.13
CA LEU A 26 -4.65 -2.00 2.61
C LEU A 26 -4.89 -2.32 1.14
N SER A 27 -6.12 -2.75 0.79
CA SER A 27 -6.45 -3.09 -0.60
C SER A 27 -6.30 -1.88 -1.53
N GLN A 28 -6.85 -0.72 -1.17
CA GLN A 28 -6.84 0.49 -1.99
C GLN A 28 -5.42 1.03 -2.17
N ARG A 29 -4.69 1.22 -1.07
CA ARG A 29 -3.34 1.79 -1.07
C ARG A 29 -2.32 0.86 -1.72
N ALA A 30 -2.36 -0.44 -1.41
CA ALA A 30 -1.47 -1.40 -2.08
C ALA A 30 -1.79 -1.51 -3.58
N THR A 31 -3.07 -1.53 -3.98
CA THR A 31 -3.44 -1.55 -5.41
C THR A 31 -2.95 -0.29 -6.13
N PHE A 32 -3.01 0.87 -5.47
CA PHE A 32 -2.46 2.10 -6.01
C PHE A 32 -0.96 1.97 -6.29
N LEU A 33 -0.19 1.52 -5.29
CA LEU A 33 1.26 1.34 -5.43
C LEU A 33 1.62 0.30 -6.50
N VAL A 34 0.88 -0.80 -6.60
CA VAL A 34 1.08 -1.81 -7.65
C VAL A 34 0.82 -1.22 -9.03
N ARG A 35 -0.30 -0.51 -9.23
CA ARG A 35 -0.64 0.10 -10.53
C ARG A 35 0.37 1.16 -10.98
N HIS A 36 1.02 1.84 -10.04
CA HIS A 36 2.06 2.82 -10.32
C HIS A 36 3.50 2.25 -10.34
N GLY A 37 3.68 0.94 -10.11
CA GLY A 37 5.00 0.32 -10.06
C GLY A 37 5.86 0.77 -8.87
N LEU A 38 5.22 1.23 -7.79
CA LEU A 38 5.87 1.80 -6.60
C LEU A 38 5.92 0.82 -5.43
N LEU A 39 5.25 -0.33 -5.51
CA LEU A 39 5.26 -1.32 -4.43
C LEU A 39 6.52 -2.20 -4.49
N GLN A 40 7.38 -2.09 -3.48
CA GLN A 40 8.50 -3.00 -3.25
C GLN A 40 8.34 -3.67 -1.87
N THR A 41 8.03 -4.95 -1.83
CA THR A 41 7.81 -5.68 -0.56
C THR A 41 9.04 -6.43 -0.07
N ASP A 42 10.13 -6.42 -0.83
CA ASP A 42 11.39 -7.06 -0.44
C ASP A 42 12.22 -6.10 0.43
N PRO A 43 12.44 -6.41 1.72
CA PRO A 43 13.20 -5.55 2.63
C PRO A 43 14.68 -5.46 2.26
N THR A 44 15.18 -6.35 1.40
CA THR A 44 16.58 -6.33 0.94
C THR A 44 16.80 -5.41 -0.27
N ARG A 45 15.71 -4.91 -0.87
CA ARG A 45 15.76 -4.06 -2.08
C ARG A 45 15.57 -2.58 -1.73
N PRO A 46 16.21 -1.68 -2.50
CA PRO A 46 15.97 -0.25 -2.33
C PRO A 46 14.49 0.08 -2.59
N LEU A 47 14.00 1.12 -1.93
CA LEU A 47 12.59 1.56 -1.97
C LEU A 47 11.61 0.57 -1.32
N TYR A 48 12.10 -0.31 -0.43
CA TYR A 48 11.24 -1.16 0.38
C TYR A 48 10.09 -0.38 1.01
N THR A 49 8.88 -0.91 0.82
CA THR A 49 7.61 -0.33 1.19
C THR A 49 6.93 -1.23 2.23
N PRO A 50 7.13 -0.95 3.52
CA PRO A 50 6.50 -1.72 4.59
C PRO A 50 4.98 -1.47 4.61
N LEU A 51 4.18 -2.54 4.52
CA LEU A 51 2.72 -2.41 4.40
C LEU A 51 2.07 -1.84 5.67
N ASP A 52 2.63 -2.06 6.87
CA ASP A 52 2.13 -1.39 8.08
C ASP A 52 2.19 0.13 7.95
N LYS A 53 3.27 0.66 7.35
CA LYS A 53 3.40 2.10 7.10
C LYS A 53 2.51 2.59 5.97
N VAL A 54 2.19 1.72 5.01
CA VAL A 54 1.24 2.04 3.94
C VAL A 54 -0.17 2.24 4.49
N VAL A 55 -0.59 1.46 5.50
CA VAL A 55 -1.91 1.61 6.12
C VAL A 55 -1.95 2.61 7.27
N GLU A 56 -0.78 2.99 7.81
CA GLU A 56 -0.65 3.99 8.86
C GLU A 56 -0.84 5.42 8.33
N GLY A 57 -1.47 6.28 9.12
CA GLY A 57 -1.63 7.70 8.81
C GLY A 57 -2.67 8.04 7.74
N THR A 58 -2.69 9.32 7.36
CA THR A 58 -3.69 9.89 6.45
C THR A 58 -3.34 9.64 4.98
N ASP A 59 -4.34 9.77 4.10
CA ASP A 59 -4.14 9.63 2.65
C ASP A 59 -3.14 10.66 2.12
N ALA A 60 -3.14 11.90 2.65
CA ALA A 60 -2.13 12.91 2.34
C ALA A 60 -0.69 12.43 2.64
N HIS A 61 -0.49 11.79 3.80
CA HIS A 61 0.82 11.25 4.17
C HIS A 61 1.21 10.10 3.26
N PHE A 62 0.29 9.16 3.01
CA PHE A 62 0.51 8.04 2.09
C PHE A 62 0.90 8.53 0.68
N CYS A 63 0.17 9.51 0.15
CA CYS A 63 0.40 10.05 -1.19
C CYS A 63 1.75 10.75 -1.31
N LYS A 64 2.18 11.50 -0.28
CA LYS A 64 3.50 12.16 -0.29
C LYS A 64 4.64 11.16 -0.11
N THR A 65 4.51 10.22 0.83
CA THR A 65 5.60 9.32 1.21
C THR A 65 5.78 8.17 0.22
N PHE A 66 4.69 7.51 -0.19
CA PHE A 66 4.74 6.31 -1.03
C PHE A 66 4.25 6.58 -2.45
N GLY A 67 3.13 7.29 -2.60
CA GLY A 67 2.53 7.55 -3.90
C GLY A 67 3.31 8.52 -4.78
N ARG A 68 4.11 9.42 -4.18
CA ARG A 68 4.75 10.58 -4.83
C ARG A 68 3.77 11.40 -5.69
N VAL A 69 2.52 11.48 -5.25
CA VAL A 69 1.43 12.17 -5.93
C VAL A 69 0.68 13.10 -4.97
N GLU A 70 -0.13 13.96 -5.54
CA GLU A 70 -1.15 14.72 -4.79
C GLU A 70 -2.28 13.79 -4.33
N GLU A 71 -2.86 14.09 -3.17
CA GLU A 71 -3.99 13.34 -2.61
C GLU A 71 -5.20 13.31 -3.58
N SER A 72 -5.37 14.37 -4.38
CA SER A 72 -6.42 14.47 -5.41
C SER A 72 -6.33 13.36 -6.47
N GLN A 73 -5.12 12.92 -6.83
CA GLN A 73 -4.90 11.83 -7.78
C GLN A 73 -5.30 10.49 -7.17
N PHE A 74 -4.94 10.27 -5.90
CA PHE A 74 -5.37 9.09 -5.16
C PHE A 74 -6.89 9.04 -5.00
N ASN A 75 -7.53 10.16 -4.64
CA ASN A 75 -9.00 10.25 -4.56
C ASN A 75 -9.68 9.99 -5.91
N THR A 76 -9.09 10.43 -7.01
CA THR A 76 -9.58 10.12 -8.37
C THR A 76 -9.45 8.64 -8.66
N PHE A 77 -8.32 8.03 -8.29
CA PHE A 77 -8.11 6.60 -8.42
C PHE A 77 -9.11 5.77 -7.61
N LEU A 78 -9.42 6.18 -6.37
CA LEU A 78 -10.39 5.48 -5.52
C LEU A 78 -11.78 5.40 -6.15
N LYS A 79 -12.16 6.37 -6.99
CA LYS A 79 -13.43 6.35 -7.75
C LYS A 79 -13.42 5.35 -8.92
N THR A 80 -12.25 4.80 -9.29
CA THR A 80 -12.07 3.82 -10.38
C THR A 80 -11.97 2.37 -9.90
N LEU A 81 -11.97 2.16 -8.59
CA LEU A 81 -11.91 0.85 -7.93
C LEU A 81 -13.33 0.32 -7.67
#